data_AF-A0A6M0F8B1-F1
#
_entry.id   AF-A0A6M0F8B1-F1
#
_cell.length_a   1.000
_cell.length_b   1.000
_cell.length_c   1.000
_cell.angle_alpha   90.00
_cell.angle_beta   90.00
_cell.angle_gamma   90.00
#
_symmetry.space_group_name_H-M   'P 1'
#
loop_
_entity.id
_entity.type
_entity.pdbx_description
1 polymer ?
#
loop_
_entity_poly.entity_id
_entity_poly.type
_entity_poly.pdbx_seq_one_letter_code
_entity_poly.pdbx_strand_id
1 'polypeptide(L)'
;MGEWGDGISGGKNMAMWKRYKYGIFAALTALLCVVTTPAIATLTHSNGDESSPPITLHSPFLTAQGLVDQGRDRYESGQFNEAVQLLQRAAERYGAEGNALQQAIALSNLSLTHQALGNWNEATTAIDTSLMLLEHQSLDTPENSSITSGNSSITSGNESVTAQILAIQGRLQFAQGHYQAAFETWEPVTQYYRQQGHQSKMIDSQLNQTQALQALGFYKQAIEQLEDIQSTLTVEPDSPTKVMALRSLGKALRIAGYLGNPTLADIPDGVSSEVSMPSVGDLDDETEQALNATQVLVKALGVAERLGMDEAIARIAIN
;
A
#
# COMPACT_ATOMS: atom_id res chain seq x y z
N MET A 1 -4.11 -60.36 -50.12
CA MET A 1 -5.13 -61.07 -49.34
C MET A 1 -5.38 -60.22 -48.09
N GLY A 2 -6.50 -59.55 -47.86
CA GLY A 2 -7.73 -59.35 -48.61
C GLY A 2 -8.44 -58.11 -48.03
N GLU A 3 -9.27 -57.48 -48.85
CA GLU A 3 -10.22 -56.41 -48.50
C GLU A 3 -11.37 -56.92 -47.61
N TRP A 4 -12.11 -55.96 -47.01
CA TRP A 4 -13.56 -55.82 -46.71
C TRP A 4 -13.64 -54.77 -45.56
N GLY A 5 -14.16 -53.53 -45.69
CA GLY A 5 -15.54 -53.09 -46.01
C GLY A 5 -16.43 -53.27 -44.75
N ASP A 6 -17.23 -52.35 -44.17
CA ASP A 6 -17.82 -51.04 -44.47
C ASP A 6 -18.23 -50.37 -43.12
N GLY A 7 -18.32 -49.03 -42.99
CA GLY A 7 -19.60 -48.28 -42.88
C GLY A 7 -20.21 -48.24 -41.44
N ILE A 8 -20.88 -47.22 -40.89
CA ILE A 8 -21.56 -45.99 -41.34
C ILE A 8 -21.95 -45.17 -40.08
N SER A 9 -21.98 -43.83 -40.20
CA SER A 9 -22.86 -42.86 -39.49
C SER A 9 -22.86 -42.71 -37.95
N GLY A 10 -22.29 -41.60 -37.46
CA GLY A 10 -22.60 -41.09 -36.10
C GLY A 10 -22.50 -39.56 -35.90
N GLY A 11 -21.85 -38.81 -36.79
CA GLY A 11 -21.47 -37.41 -36.50
C GLY A 11 -22.53 -36.32 -36.74
N LYS A 12 -23.62 -36.59 -37.46
CA LYS A 12 -24.55 -35.54 -37.91
C LYS A 12 -25.60 -35.14 -36.85
N ASN A 13 -25.86 -35.98 -35.84
CA ASN A 13 -26.90 -35.69 -34.84
C ASN A 13 -26.40 -34.81 -33.66
N MET A 14 -25.08 -34.75 -33.42
CA MET A 14 -24.51 -33.94 -32.33
C MET A 14 -24.43 -32.44 -32.66
N ALA A 15 -24.30 -32.09 -33.95
CA ALA A 15 -24.24 -30.70 -34.42
C ALA A 15 -25.62 -30.00 -34.44
N MET A 16 -26.70 -30.76 -34.65
CA MET A 16 -28.07 -30.24 -34.62
C MET A 16 -28.51 -29.85 -33.19
N TRP A 17 -28.07 -30.60 -32.17
CA TRP A 17 -28.46 -30.33 -30.78
C TRP A 17 -27.79 -29.10 -30.17
N LYS A 18 -26.58 -28.73 -30.63
CA LYS A 18 -25.93 -27.48 -30.22
C LYS A 18 -26.63 -26.25 -30.82
N ARG A 19 -27.14 -26.32 -32.06
CA ARG A 19 -27.83 -25.20 -32.72
C ARG A 19 -29.19 -24.86 -32.08
N TYR A 20 -29.91 -25.85 -31.58
CA TYR A 20 -31.19 -25.62 -30.87
C TYR A 20 -31.02 -24.95 -29.50
N LYS A 21 -29.92 -25.23 -28.77
CA LYS A 21 -29.66 -24.62 -27.44
C LYS A 21 -29.35 -23.12 -27.52
N TYR A 22 -28.61 -22.67 -28.53
CA TYR A 22 -28.33 -21.24 -28.72
C TYR A 22 -29.53 -20.46 -29.29
N GLY A 23 -30.40 -21.11 -30.07
CA GLY A 23 -31.64 -20.49 -30.56
C GLY A 23 -32.65 -20.19 -29.46
N ILE A 24 -32.78 -21.07 -28.46
CA ILE A 24 -33.68 -20.87 -27.31
C ILE A 24 -33.15 -19.75 -26.39
N PHE A 25 -31.83 -19.67 -26.16
CA PHE A 25 -31.23 -18.57 -25.39
C PHE A 25 -31.37 -17.21 -26.08
N ALA A 26 -31.24 -17.14 -27.41
CA ALA A 26 -31.44 -15.91 -28.18
C ALA A 26 -32.91 -15.45 -28.22
N ALA A 27 -33.87 -16.38 -28.20
CA ALA A 27 -35.29 -16.04 -28.12
C ALA A 27 -35.70 -15.52 -26.72
N LEU A 28 -35.07 -16.03 -25.65
CA LEU A 28 -35.33 -15.58 -24.26
C LEU A 28 -34.71 -14.20 -23.96
N THR A 29 -33.56 -13.86 -24.56
CA THR A 29 -32.99 -12.49 -24.42
C THR A 29 -33.77 -11.45 -25.23
N ALA A 30 -34.32 -11.81 -26.40
CA ALA A 30 -35.19 -10.91 -27.17
C ALA A 30 -36.55 -10.66 -26.49
N LEU A 31 -37.07 -11.61 -25.69
CA LEU A 31 -38.33 -11.45 -24.97
C LEU A 31 -38.22 -10.54 -23.74
N LEU A 32 -37.02 -10.34 -23.18
CA LEU A 32 -36.80 -9.50 -22.00
C LEU A 32 -36.65 -8.00 -22.31
N CYS A 33 -36.54 -7.62 -23.60
CA CYS A 33 -36.41 -6.22 -24.03
C CYS A 33 -37.75 -5.55 -24.43
N VAL A 34 -38.91 -6.18 -24.21
CA VAL A 34 -40.22 -5.66 -24.67
C VAL A 34 -41.16 -5.26 -23.52
N VAL A 35 -40.75 -5.33 -22.24
CA VAL A 35 -41.60 -4.93 -21.10
C VAL A 35 -40.95 -3.90 -20.19
N THR A 36 -40.46 -2.80 -20.78
CA THR A 36 -40.29 -1.54 -20.06
C THR A 36 -41.03 -0.45 -20.81
N THR A 37 -42.34 -0.36 -20.60
CA THR A 37 -43.11 0.81 -20.99
C THR A 37 -42.58 2.02 -20.23
N PRO A 38 -42.22 3.15 -20.88
CA PRO A 38 -42.02 4.39 -20.15
C PRO A 38 -43.38 4.80 -19.59
N ALA A 39 -43.48 4.92 -18.27
CA ALA A 39 -44.60 5.60 -17.64
C ALA A 39 -44.51 7.08 -18.05
N ILE A 40 -45.30 7.47 -19.06
CA ILE A 40 -45.49 8.88 -19.39
C ILE A 40 -46.39 9.44 -18.28
N ALA A 41 -45.78 10.07 -17.28
CA ALA A 41 -46.49 10.91 -16.34
C ALA A 41 -47.10 12.08 -17.13
N THR A 42 -48.42 12.06 -17.29
CA THR A 42 -49.16 13.17 -17.87
C THR A 42 -49.12 14.31 -16.86
N LEU A 43 -48.26 15.31 -17.08
CA LEU A 43 -48.29 16.55 -16.30
C LEU A 43 -49.58 17.29 -16.64
N THR A 44 -50.59 17.12 -15.80
CA THR A 44 -51.72 18.04 -15.74
C THR A 44 -51.19 19.43 -15.41
N HIS A 45 -51.23 20.34 -16.38
CA HIS A 45 -51.05 21.78 -16.17
C HIS A 45 -52.17 22.28 -15.25
N SER A 46 -51.91 22.27 -13.95
CA SER A 46 -52.66 23.03 -12.97
C SER A 46 -51.96 24.38 -12.85
N ASN A 47 -52.52 25.41 -13.50
CA ASN A 47 -52.14 26.79 -13.23
C ASN A 47 -52.61 27.13 -11.81
N GLY A 48 -51.73 26.90 -10.84
CA GLY A 48 -51.87 27.35 -9.47
C GLY A 48 -50.64 28.17 -9.10
N ASP A 49 -50.85 29.46 -8.88
CA ASP A 49 -49.93 30.36 -8.19
C ASP A 49 -49.46 29.73 -6.88
N GLU A 50 -48.23 29.22 -6.83
CA GLU A 50 -47.51 29.04 -5.57
C GLU A 50 -46.01 29.31 -5.78
N SER A 51 -45.57 30.42 -5.19
CA SER A 51 -44.19 30.81 -4.96
C SER A 51 -43.45 29.72 -4.18
N SER A 52 -42.90 28.74 -4.89
CA SER A 52 -41.90 27.82 -4.33
C SER A 52 -40.51 28.45 -4.42
N PRO A 53 -39.72 28.49 -3.33
CA PRO A 53 -38.33 28.92 -3.42
C PRO A 53 -37.55 27.97 -4.33
N PRO A 54 -36.49 28.43 -5.01
CA PRO A 54 -35.71 27.57 -5.88
C PRO A 54 -35.12 26.43 -5.04
N ILE A 55 -35.42 25.19 -5.45
CA ILE A 55 -34.76 23.99 -4.93
C ILE A 55 -33.29 24.11 -5.34
N THR A 56 -32.46 24.62 -4.44
CA THR A 56 -31.01 24.52 -4.56
C THR A 56 -30.64 23.10 -4.19
N LEU A 57 -30.37 22.29 -5.21
CA LEU A 57 -29.79 20.96 -5.07
C LEU A 57 -28.34 21.15 -4.56
N HIS A 58 -28.18 21.39 -3.26
CA HIS A 58 -26.88 21.35 -2.61
C HIS A 58 -26.43 19.89 -2.52
N SER A 59 -25.81 19.37 -3.58
CA SER A 59 -24.79 18.36 -3.37
C SER A 59 -23.79 18.97 -2.37
N PRO A 60 -23.51 18.36 -1.22
CA PRO A 60 -22.57 18.94 -0.27
C PRO A 60 -21.23 19.07 -0.99
N PHE A 61 -20.88 20.29 -1.38
CA PHE A 61 -19.62 20.56 -2.03
C PHE A 61 -18.55 20.35 -0.96
N LEU A 62 -17.92 19.17 -0.96
CA LEU A 62 -16.89 18.83 0.03
C LEU A 62 -15.81 19.91 0.00
N THR A 63 -15.37 20.33 1.18
CA THR A 63 -14.21 21.23 1.30
C THR A 63 -12.95 20.56 0.75
N ALA A 64 -11.89 21.33 0.46
CA ALA A 64 -10.61 20.75 0.04
C ALA A 64 -10.11 19.70 1.05
N GLN A 65 -10.22 20.00 2.35
CA GLN A 65 -9.88 19.05 3.42
C GLN A 65 -10.79 17.81 3.38
N GLY A 66 -12.10 17.98 3.22
CA GLY A 66 -13.03 16.86 3.13
C GLY A 66 -12.76 15.94 1.93
N LEU A 67 -12.22 16.48 0.83
CA LEU A 67 -11.75 15.68 -0.30
C LEU A 67 -10.47 14.90 0.04
N VAL A 68 -9.53 15.50 0.78
CA VAL A 68 -8.34 14.79 1.27
C VAL A 68 -8.71 13.64 2.20
N ASP A 69 -9.58 13.90 3.18
CA ASP A 69 -9.99 12.89 4.17
C ASP A 69 -10.68 11.71 3.49
N GLN A 70 -11.64 11.97 2.59
CA GLN A 70 -12.27 10.89 1.82
C GLN A 70 -11.30 10.19 0.87
N GLY A 71 -10.35 10.92 0.28
CA GLY A 71 -9.30 10.34 -0.56
C GLY A 71 -8.45 9.34 0.23
N ARG A 72 -8.08 9.69 1.47
CA ARG A 72 -7.35 8.80 2.38
C ARG A 72 -8.19 7.57 2.74
N ASP A 73 -9.46 7.74 3.08
CA ASP A 73 -10.35 6.62 3.42
C ASP A 73 -10.49 5.64 2.23
N ARG A 74 -10.59 6.17 1.00
CA ARG A 74 -10.59 5.35 -0.23
C ARG A 74 -9.26 4.65 -0.45
N TYR A 75 -8.13 5.31 -0.21
CA TYR A 75 -6.81 4.68 -0.28
C TYR A 75 -6.68 3.53 0.73
N GLU A 76 -7.06 3.75 1.98
CA GLU A 76 -7.02 2.74 3.05
C GLU A 76 -7.94 1.55 2.75
N SER A 77 -9.05 1.79 2.05
CA SER A 77 -9.99 0.75 1.61
C SER A 77 -9.57 0.06 0.29
N GLY A 78 -8.40 0.38 -0.27
CA GLY A 78 -7.91 -0.16 -1.55
C GLY A 78 -8.63 0.37 -2.80
N GLN A 79 -9.49 1.37 -2.66
CA GLN A 79 -10.25 2.02 -3.73
C GLN A 79 -9.41 3.13 -4.37
N PHE A 80 -8.27 2.73 -4.95
CA PHE A 80 -7.23 3.67 -5.38
C PHE A 80 -7.68 4.60 -6.51
N ASN A 81 -8.52 4.14 -7.45
CA ASN A 81 -9.01 4.98 -8.55
C ASN A 81 -9.91 6.12 -8.04
N GLU A 82 -10.76 5.84 -7.06
CA GLU A 82 -11.59 6.83 -6.38
C GLU A 82 -10.74 7.81 -5.56
N ALA A 83 -9.73 7.30 -4.86
CA ALA A 83 -8.78 8.12 -4.11
C ALA A 83 -8.04 9.11 -5.01
N VAL A 84 -7.57 8.68 -6.20
CA VAL A 84 -6.95 9.57 -7.21
C VAL A 84 -7.86 10.74 -7.56
N GLN A 85 -9.13 10.47 -7.88
CA GLN A 85 -10.08 11.52 -8.27
C GLN A 85 -10.32 12.53 -7.14
N LEU A 86 -10.42 12.07 -5.91
CA LEU A 86 -10.66 12.92 -4.74
C LEU A 86 -9.44 13.79 -4.42
N LEU A 87 -8.24 13.17 -4.40
CA LEU A 87 -6.98 13.85 -4.08
C LEU A 87 -6.57 14.85 -5.17
N GLN A 88 -6.84 14.54 -6.45
CA GLN A 88 -6.62 15.48 -7.55
C GLN A 88 -7.49 16.73 -7.41
N ARG A 89 -8.79 16.57 -7.13
CA ARG A 89 -9.70 17.70 -6.88
C ARG A 89 -9.29 18.50 -5.66
N ALA A 90 -8.80 17.84 -4.61
CA ALA A 90 -8.27 18.52 -3.42
C ALA A 90 -7.05 19.39 -3.76
N ALA A 91 -6.08 18.84 -4.51
CA ALA A 91 -4.89 19.55 -4.93
C ALA A 91 -5.22 20.76 -5.83
N GLU A 92 -6.11 20.59 -6.80
CA GLU A 92 -6.59 21.68 -7.67
C GLU A 92 -7.23 22.81 -6.87
N ARG A 93 -8.04 22.45 -5.86
CA ARG A 93 -8.73 23.43 -5.02
C ARG A 93 -7.77 24.19 -4.11
N TYR A 94 -6.83 23.50 -3.44
CA TYR A 94 -5.82 24.18 -2.64
C TYR A 94 -4.92 25.08 -3.49
N GLY A 95 -4.62 24.68 -4.73
CA GLY A 95 -3.93 25.54 -5.70
C GLY A 95 -4.72 26.80 -6.04
N ALA A 96 -6.03 26.68 -6.30
CA ALA A 96 -6.90 27.83 -6.55
C ALA A 96 -7.07 28.75 -5.32
N GLU A 97 -6.97 28.20 -4.12
CA GLU A 97 -7.01 28.92 -2.84
C GLU A 97 -5.64 29.53 -2.46
N GLY A 98 -4.57 29.23 -3.20
CA GLY A 98 -3.20 29.68 -2.90
C GLY A 98 -2.58 29.01 -1.66
N ASN A 99 -3.12 27.88 -1.20
CA ASN A 99 -2.65 27.16 -0.03
C ASN A 99 -1.60 26.11 -0.41
N ALA A 100 -0.37 26.56 -0.66
CA ALA A 100 0.73 25.73 -1.15
C ALA A 100 1.04 24.52 -0.25
N LEU A 101 1.03 24.70 1.08
CA LEU A 101 1.32 23.63 2.04
C LEU A 101 0.29 22.49 1.93
N GLN A 102 -1.00 22.83 1.87
CA GLN A 102 -2.05 21.81 1.76
C GLN A 102 -2.14 21.21 0.35
N GLN A 103 -1.81 21.99 -0.67
CA GLN A 103 -1.66 21.47 -2.03
C GLN A 103 -0.54 20.41 -2.10
N ALA A 104 0.62 20.68 -1.47
CA ALA A 104 1.72 19.72 -1.38
C ALA A 104 1.29 18.42 -0.65
N ILE A 105 0.58 18.55 0.48
CA ILE A 105 0.05 17.38 1.20
C ILE A 105 -0.89 16.56 0.29
N ALA A 106 -1.85 17.19 -0.39
CA ALA A 106 -2.76 16.50 -1.30
C ALA A 106 -2.01 15.82 -2.46
N LEU A 107 -1.01 16.48 -3.04
CA LEU A 107 -0.18 15.94 -4.13
C LEU A 107 0.69 14.76 -3.68
N SER A 108 1.25 14.80 -2.48
CA SER A 108 2.04 13.66 -1.96
C SER A 108 1.17 12.43 -1.67
N ASN A 109 -0.04 12.61 -1.15
CA ASN A 109 -1.04 11.54 -1.04
C ASN A 109 -1.47 11.02 -2.41
N LEU A 110 -1.60 11.90 -3.41
CA LEU A 110 -1.88 11.51 -4.78
C LEU A 110 -0.74 10.66 -5.37
N SER A 111 0.52 11.04 -5.12
CA SER A 111 1.69 10.23 -5.48
C SER A 111 1.63 8.84 -4.86
N LEU A 112 1.36 8.76 -3.55
CA LEU A 112 1.24 7.50 -2.83
C LEU A 112 0.16 6.59 -3.44
N THR A 113 -0.95 7.19 -3.86
CA THR A 113 -2.07 6.47 -4.49
C THR A 113 -1.71 5.97 -5.89
N HIS A 114 -1.01 6.79 -6.68
CA HIS A 114 -0.48 6.36 -7.98
C HIS A 114 0.57 5.24 -7.86
N GLN A 115 1.41 5.26 -6.81
CA GLN A 115 2.34 4.16 -6.52
C GLN A 115 1.59 2.84 -6.28
N ALA A 116 0.47 2.88 -5.54
CA ALA A 116 -0.36 1.69 -5.30
C ALA A 116 -0.98 1.11 -6.58
N LEU A 117 -1.20 1.96 -7.60
CA LEU A 117 -1.68 1.58 -8.93
C LEU A 117 -0.55 1.16 -9.90
N GLY A 118 0.72 1.39 -9.54
CA GLY A 118 1.85 1.21 -10.46
C GLY A 118 2.01 2.32 -11.50
N ASN A 119 1.34 3.45 -11.31
CA ASN A 119 1.38 4.62 -12.20
C ASN A 119 2.61 5.48 -11.87
N TRP A 120 3.79 4.99 -12.23
CA TRP A 120 5.06 5.58 -11.78
C TRP A 120 5.29 7.01 -12.25
N ASN A 121 4.90 7.35 -13.47
CA ASN A 121 5.11 8.68 -14.03
C ASN A 121 4.24 9.73 -13.32
N GLU A 122 2.98 9.40 -13.08
CA GLU A 122 2.02 10.23 -12.35
C GLU A 122 2.45 10.38 -10.89
N ALA A 123 2.94 9.30 -10.27
CA ALA A 123 3.49 9.34 -8.93
C ALA A 123 4.71 10.27 -8.81
N THR A 124 5.65 10.17 -9.75
CA THR A 124 6.82 11.06 -9.84
C THR A 124 6.38 12.52 -10.02
N THR A 125 5.50 12.79 -10.98
CA THR A 125 5.00 14.15 -11.24
C THR A 125 4.37 14.77 -9.99
N ALA A 126 3.53 14.01 -9.29
CA ALA A 126 2.83 14.50 -8.11
C ALA A 126 3.79 14.78 -6.94
N ILE A 127 4.77 13.90 -6.69
CA ILE A 127 5.73 14.10 -5.58
C ILE A 127 6.72 15.24 -5.86
N ASP A 128 7.19 15.36 -7.10
CA ASP A 128 8.11 16.44 -7.50
C ASP A 128 7.41 17.80 -7.40
N THR A 129 6.15 17.87 -7.85
CA THR A 129 5.34 19.09 -7.71
C THR A 129 5.11 19.44 -6.24
N SER A 130 4.86 18.44 -5.39
CA SER A 130 4.72 18.63 -3.95
C SER A 130 5.97 19.21 -3.31
N LEU A 131 7.16 18.70 -3.66
CA LEU A 131 8.44 19.17 -3.11
C LEU A 131 8.76 20.59 -3.58
N MET A 132 8.53 20.88 -4.87
CA MET A 132 8.73 22.22 -5.44
C MET A 132 7.87 23.28 -4.76
N LEU A 133 6.62 22.96 -4.39
CA LEU A 133 5.74 23.89 -3.67
C LEU A 133 6.30 24.25 -2.28
N LEU A 134 6.90 23.29 -1.57
CA LEU A 134 7.51 23.55 -0.26
C LEU A 134 8.81 24.34 -0.35
N GLU A 135 9.61 24.10 -1.39
CA GLU A 135 10.84 24.85 -1.64
C GLU A 135 10.52 26.32 -1.95
N HIS A 136 9.58 26.58 -2.85
CA HIS A 136 9.12 27.93 -3.17
C HIS A 136 8.56 28.67 -1.95
N GLN A 137 7.74 28.00 -1.13
CA GLN A 137 7.21 28.59 0.10
C GLN A 137 8.32 29.01 1.09
N SER A 138 9.43 28.27 1.10
CA SER A 138 10.60 28.59 1.94
C SER A 138 11.39 29.79 1.40
N LEU A 139 11.28 30.10 0.11
CA LEU A 139 11.93 31.24 -0.55
C LEU A 139 11.12 32.54 -0.46
N ASP A 140 9.79 32.44 -0.40
CA ASP A 140 8.88 33.61 -0.35
C ASP A 140 8.79 34.25 1.05
N THR A 141 9.38 33.63 2.08
CA THR A 141 9.64 34.29 3.37
C THR A 141 10.92 35.13 3.28
N PRO A 142 10.85 36.48 3.35
CA PRO A 142 12.03 37.32 3.29
C PRO A 142 12.76 37.29 4.64
N GLU A 143 13.50 36.23 4.92
CA GLU A 143 14.65 36.29 5.81
C GLU A 143 15.70 35.22 5.49
N ASN A 144 16.79 35.70 4.89
CA ASN A 144 18.13 35.14 4.83
C ASN A 144 18.33 33.74 4.21
N SER A 145 18.43 33.75 2.88
CA SER A 145 19.09 32.70 2.10
C SER A 145 20.55 32.50 2.53
N SER A 146 20.79 31.48 3.33
CA SER A 146 21.99 30.66 3.23
C SER A 146 21.62 29.20 3.50
N ILE A 147 21.68 28.40 2.43
CA ILE A 147 21.76 26.94 2.50
C ILE A 147 23.13 26.63 3.13
N THR A 148 23.21 26.72 4.44
CA THR A 148 24.29 26.14 5.24
C THR A 148 23.64 25.51 6.45
N SER A 149 23.80 24.18 6.53
CA SER A 149 23.58 23.33 7.70
C SER A 149 23.58 24.08 9.04
N GLY A 150 22.46 24.04 9.76
CA GLY A 150 22.42 24.35 11.19
C GLY A 150 21.57 25.54 11.58
N ASN A 151 20.28 25.27 11.83
CA ASN A 151 19.27 26.17 12.40
C ASN A 151 18.73 27.24 11.43
N SER A 152 17.54 26.94 10.90
CA SER A 152 16.56 27.97 10.54
C SER A 152 15.33 27.66 11.39
N SER A 153 14.74 28.68 12.02
CA SER A 153 13.45 28.55 12.69
C SER A 153 12.36 28.41 11.63
N ILE A 154 12.31 27.22 11.03
CA ILE A 154 11.21 26.73 10.21
C ILE A 154 10.12 26.33 11.19
N THR A 155 8.90 26.84 11.00
CA THR A 155 7.76 26.46 11.85
C THR A 155 7.65 24.93 11.81
N SER A 156 7.65 24.26 12.97
CA SER A 156 7.76 22.79 13.11
C SER A 156 6.80 21.96 12.23
N GLY A 157 5.73 22.59 11.72
CA GLY A 157 4.81 22.02 10.74
C GLY A 157 5.42 21.77 9.35
N ASN A 158 6.24 22.69 8.81
CA ASN A 158 6.80 22.52 7.46
C ASN A 158 7.83 21.37 7.43
N GLU A 159 8.68 21.27 8.45
CA GLU A 159 9.63 20.15 8.56
C GLU A 159 8.90 18.81 8.69
N SER A 160 7.78 18.77 9.42
CA SER A 160 6.94 17.56 9.54
C SER A 160 6.33 17.14 8.22
N VAL A 161 5.86 18.12 7.42
CA VAL A 161 5.29 17.86 6.10
C VAL A 161 6.39 17.43 5.12
N THR A 162 7.55 18.09 5.12
CA THR A 162 8.71 17.69 4.32
C THR A 162 9.14 16.26 4.64
N ALA A 163 9.26 15.89 5.91
CA ALA A 163 9.62 14.53 6.31
C ALA A 163 8.62 13.48 5.81
N GLN A 164 7.32 13.79 5.82
CA GLN A 164 6.29 12.89 5.28
C GLN A 164 6.39 12.73 3.76
N ILE A 165 6.63 13.83 3.04
CA ILE A 165 6.78 13.81 1.58
C ILE A 165 8.04 13.05 1.18
N LEU A 166 9.17 13.28 1.87
CA LEU A 166 10.40 12.52 1.66
C LEU A 166 10.21 11.03 1.95
N ALA A 167 9.44 10.66 2.97
CA ALA A 167 9.12 9.26 3.23
C ALA A 167 8.40 8.59 2.03
N ILE A 168 7.47 9.32 1.39
CA ILE A 168 6.75 8.88 0.19
C ILE A 168 7.68 8.85 -1.04
N GLN A 169 8.59 9.82 -1.18
CA GLN A 169 9.59 9.85 -2.25
C GLN A 169 10.54 8.64 -2.16
N GLY A 170 11.04 8.32 -0.96
CA GLY A 170 11.87 7.13 -0.75
C GLY A 170 11.12 5.85 -1.14
N ARG A 171 9.82 5.76 -0.84
CA ARG A 171 8.99 4.61 -1.25
C ARG A 171 8.86 4.50 -2.76
N LEU A 172 8.70 5.63 -3.46
CA LEU A 172 8.68 5.67 -4.93
C LEU A 172 10.01 5.19 -5.51
N GLN A 173 11.13 5.74 -5.01
CA GLN A 173 12.48 5.36 -5.44
C GLN A 173 12.72 3.86 -5.24
N PHE A 174 12.34 3.32 -4.07
CA PHE A 174 12.46 1.89 -3.80
C PHE A 174 11.64 1.05 -4.78
N ALA A 175 10.38 1.43 -5.03
CA ALA A 175 9.50 0.72 -5.95
C ALA A 175 10.02 0.72 -7.41
N GLN A 176 10.77 1.75 -7.78
CA GLN A 176 11.42 1.89 -9.08
C GLN A 176 12.81 1.20 -9.15
N GLY A 177 13.27 0.57 -8.06
CA GLY A 177 14.57 -0.10 -8.00
C GLY A 177 15.75 0.82 -7.66
N HIS A 178 15.51 2.09 -7.36
CA HIS A 178 16.52 3.05 -6.92
C HIS A 178 16.82 2.91 -5.42
N TYR A 179 17.25 1.71 -5.00
CA TYR A 179 17.35 1.35 -3.58
C TYR A 179 18.33 2.22 -2.79
N GLN A 180 19.47 2.60 -3.40
CA GLN A 180 20.44 3.50 -2.77
C GLN A 180 19.83 4.88 -2.49
N ALA A 181 19.17 5.48 -3.49
CA ALA A 181 18.49 6.76 -3.35
C ALA A 181 17.38 6.70 -2.29
N ALA A 182 16.62 5.59 -2.25
CA ALA A 182 15.59 5.37 -1.25
C ALA A 182 16.16 5.35 0.17
N PHE A 183 17.27 4.62 0.38
CA PHE A 183 17.97 4.59 1.66
C PHE A 183 18.41 5.99 2.09
N GLU A 184 19.10 6.72 1.20
CA GLU A 184 19.58 8.08 1.45
C GLU A 184 18.43 9.07 1.74
N THR A 185 17.29 8.91 1.06
CA THR A 185 16.11 9.75 1.26
C THR A 185 15.45 9.50 2.63
N TRP A 186 15.43 8.26 3.12
CA TRP A 186 14.85 7.93 4.42
C TRP A 186 15.77 8.25 5.61
N GLU A 187 17.07 8.46 5.41
CA GLU A 187 18.00 8.83 6.49
C GLU A 187 17.62 10.13 7.23
N PRO A 188 17.44 11.28 6.54
CA PRO A 188 17.02 12.51 7.20
C PRO A 188 15.59 12.42 7.78
N VAL A 189 14.71 11.62 7.19
CA VAL A 189 13.35 11.36 7.72
C VAL A 189 13.41 10.67 9.07
N THR A 190 14.23 9.62 9.18
CA THR A 190 14.46 8.91 10.44
C THR A 190 15.05 9.84 11.50
N GLN A 191 16.04 10.65 11.13
CA GLN A 191 16.65 11.62 12.05
C GLN A 191 15.63 12.64 12.55
N TYR A 192 14.78 13.16 11.67
CA TYR A 192 13.71 14.08 12.04
C TYR A 192 12.76 13.45 13.06
N TYR A 193 12.21 12.26 12.78
CA TYR A 193 11.26 11.63 13.71
C TYR A 193 11.90 11.24 15.04
N ARG A 194 13.20 10.91 15.06
CA ARG A 194 13.95 10.71 16.30
C ARG A 194 14.02 11.99 17.14
N GLN A 195 14.34 13.12 16.51
CA GLN A 195 14.44 14.42 17.21
C GLN A 195 13.09 14.90 17.75
N GLN A 196 12.00 14.62 17.02
CA GLN A 196 10.64 14.97 17.43
C GLN A 196 10.01 13.98 18.42
N GLY A 197 10.70 12.89 18.79
CA GLY A 197 10.16 11.85 19.67
C GLY A 197 9.00 11.04 19.05
N HIS A 198 8.89 11.03 17.71
CA HIS A 198 7.87 10.28 16.98
C HIS A 198 8.31 8.85 16.71
N GLN A 199 8.36 8.03 17.78
CA GLN A 199 8.96 6.70 17.78
C GLN A 199 8.42 5.77 16.68
N SER A 200 7.09 5.67 16.52
CA SER A 200 6.50 4.80 15.49
C SER A 200 6.96 5.18 14.08
N LYS A 201 6.94 6.48 13.74
CA LYS A 201 7.35 6.96 12.41
C LYS A 201 8.84 6.81 12.17
N MET A 202 9.65 6.98 13.23
CA MET A 202 11.09 6.69 13.17
C MET A 202 11.31 5.21 12.81
N ILE A 203 10.62 4.29 13.50
CA ILE A 203 10.73 2.85 13.25
C ILE A 203 10.25 2.49 11.84
N ASP A 204 9.13 3.04 11.37
CA ASP A 204 8.63 2.79 10.01
C ASP A 204 9.66 3.21 8.95
N SER A 205 10.32 4.37 9.15
CA SER A 205 11.38 4.84 8.26
C SER A 205 12.65 3.96 8.34
N GLN A 206 13.04 3.49 9.53
CA GLN A 206 14.14 2.53 9.67
C GLN A 206 13.82 1.19 9.00
N LEU A 207 12.59 0.69 9.12
CA LEU A 207 12.17 -0.53 8.43
C LEU A 207 12.28 -0.38 6.91
N ASN A 208 11.95 0.79 6.38
CA ASN A 208 12.15 1.07 4.95
C ASN A 208 13.64 1.09 4.56
N GLN A 209 14.51 1.71 5.37
CA GLN A 209 15.96 1.65 5.16
C GLN A 209 16.49 0.22 5.15
N THR A 210 16.05 -0.63 6.07
CA THR A 210 16.47 -2.05 6.11
C THR A 210 16.04 -2.82 4.87
N GLN A 211 14.86 -2.52 4.31
CA GLN A 211 14.43 -3.09 3.03
C GLN A 211 15.33 -2.66 1.87
N ALA A 212 15.72 -1.39 1.82
CA ALA A 212 16.68 -0.90 0.83
C ALA A 212 18.05 -1.60 0.98
N LEU A 213 18.56 -1.75 2.21
CA LEU A 213 19.80 -2.48 2.48
C LEU A 213 19.73 -3.94 2.02
N GLN A 214 18.62 -4.63 2.31
CA GLN A 214 18.39 -6.00 1.82
C GLN A 214 18.40 -6.07 0.29
N ALA A 215 17.74 -5.13 -0.38
CA ALA A 215 17.69 -5.08 -1.84
C ALA A 215 19.07 -4.78 -2.47
N LEU A 216 19.94 -4.06 -1.74
CA LEU A 216 21.33 -3.80 -2.11
C LEU A 216 22.29 -4.95 -1.74
N GLY A 217 21.81 -6.00 -1.05
CA GLY A 217 22.62 -7.13 -0.61
C GLY A 217 23.37 -6.93 0.72
N PHE A 218 23.16 -5.81 1.42
CA PHE A 218 23.77 -5.49 2.70
C PHE A 218 23.03 -6.15 3.88
N TYR A 219 22.84 -7.47 3.82
CA TYR A 219 22.05 -8.22 4.82
C TYR A 219 22.58 -8.11 6.24
N LYS A 220 23.90 -8.08 6.43
CA LYS A 220 24.50 -7.90 7.76
C LYS A 220 24.06 -6.58 8.42
N GLN A 221 24.16 -5.47 7.69
CA GLN A 221 23.73 -4.16 8.19
C GLN A 221 22.22 -4.10 8.41
N ALA A 222 21.43 -4.74 7.53
CA ALA A 222 19.99 -4.82 7.71
C ALA A 222 19.61 -5.60 8.98
N ILE A 223 20.28 -6.73 9.26
CA ILE A 223 20.05 -7.55 10.46
C ILE A 223 20.41 -6.74 11.72
N GLU A 224 21.58 -6.11 11.76
CA GLU A 224 22.01 -5.28 12.91
C GLU A 224 20.97 -4.18 13.23
N GLN A 225 20.44 -3.50 12.21
CA GLN A 225 19.40 -2.49 12.39
C GLN A 225 18.06 -3.10 12.83
N LEU A 226 17.69 -4.26 12.29
CA LEU A 226 16.43 -4.94 12.64
C LEU A 226 16.44 -5.48 14.07
N GLU A 227 17.59 -5.92 14.58
CA GLU A 227 17.78 -6.32 15.98
C GLU A 227 17.64 -5.13 16.93
N ASP A 228 18.17 -3.95 16.58
CA ASP A 228 17.99 -2.71 17.36
C ASP A 228 16.52 -2.27 17.40
N ILE A 229 15.83 -2.34 16.25
CA ILE A 229 14.39 -2.09 16.16
C ILE A 229 13.60 -3.08 17.04
N GLN A 230 13.94 -4.38 16.99
CA GLN A 230 13.28 -5.38 17.81
C GLN A 230 13.47 -5.12 19.31
N SER A 231 14.69 -4.78 19.73
CA SER A 231 14.99 -4.42 21.12
C SER A 231 14.09 -3.30 21.60
N THR A 232 13.94 -2.26 20.76
CA THR A 232 13.04 -1.12 21.02
C THR A 232 11.58 -1.54 21.14
N LEU A 233 11.10 -2.43 20.26
CA LEU A 233 9.70 -2.87 20.22
C LEU A 233 9.34 -3.96 21.24
N THR A 234 10.31 -4.48 21.98
CA THR A 234 10.08 -5.57 22.95
C THR A 234 9.18 -5.11 24.09
N VAL A 235 9.31 -3.85 24.51
CA VAL A 235 8.53 -3.24 25.60
C VAL A 235 7.21 -2.63 25.13
N GLU A 236 7.02 -2.47 23.82
CA GLU A 236 5.83 -1.87 23.23
C GLU A 236 4.70 -2.91 23.08
N PRO A 237 3.43 -2.49 23.19
CA PRO A 237 2.27 -3.32 22.87
C PRO A 237 2.35 -3.90 21.46
N ASP A 238 1.59 -4.97 21.24
CA ASP A 238 1.48 -5.55 19.91
C ASP A 238 0.91 -4.53 18.91
N SER A 239 1.59 -4.40 17.77
CA SER A 239 1.25 -3.44 16.72
C SER A 239 1.63 -3.98 15.34
N PRO A 240 1.01 -3.46 14.26
CA PRO A 240 1.40 -3.79 12.89
C PRO A 240 2.90 -3.57 12.62
N THR A 241 3.47 -2.49 13.16
CA THR A 241 4.91 -2.19 13.04
C THR A 241 5.77 -3.28 13.69
N LYS A 242 5.36 -3.83 14.84
CA LYS A 242 6.03 -4.96 15.50
C LYS A 242 6.00 -6.22 14.64
N VAL A 243 4.86 -6.53 14.01
CA VAL A 243 4.75 -7.64 13.05
C VAL A 243 5.70 -7.44 11.88
N MET A 244 5.72 -6.23 11.30
CA MET A 244 6.58 -5.91 10.17
C MET A 244 8.07 -6.02 10.49
N ALA A 245 8.51 -5.52 11.65
CA ALA A 245 9.88 -5.60 12.11
C ALA A 245 10.34 -7.05 12.31
N LEU A 246 9.57 -7.83 13.07
CA LEU A 246 9.88 -9.25 13.31
C LEU A 246 9.90 -10.05 12.01
N ARG A 247 8.92 -9.85 11.13
CA ARG A 247 8.91 -10.52 9.82
C ARG A 247 10.13 -10.14 8.99
N SER A 248 10.48 -8.85 8.95
CA SER A 248 11.64 -8.38 8.18
C SER A 248 12.94 -9.00 8.71
N LEU A 249 13.11 -9.06 10.04
CA LEU A 249 14.25 -9.70 10.69
C LEU A 249 14.32 -11.20 10.39
N GLY A 250 13.23 -11.92 10.59
CA GLY A 250 13.18 -13.37 10.33
C GLY A 250 13.52 -13.69 8.87
N LYS A 251 13.03 -12.88 7.92
CA LYS A 251 13.38 -13.02 6.50
C LYS A 251 14.86 -12.68 6.24
N ALA A 252 15.39 -11.64 6.86
CA ALA A 252 16.80 -11.25 6.73
C ALA A 252 17.74 -12.34 7.24
N LEU A 253 17.48 -12.82 8.46
CA LEU A 253 18.20 -13.91 9.11
C LEU A 253 18.13 -15.18 8.27
N ARG A 254 16.95 -15.49 7.70
CA ARG A 254 16.83 -16.64 6.82
C ARG A 254 17.66 -16.50 5.56
N ILE A 255 17.66 -15.35 4.89
CA ILE A 255 18.47 -15.16 3.67
C ILE A 255 19.97 -15.21 3.99
N ALA A 256 20.39 -14.59 5.09
CA ALA A 256 21.77 -14.66 5.55
C ALA A 256 22.18 -16.09 5.93
N GLY A 257 21.25 -16.82 6.57
CA GLY A 257 21.36 -18.24 6.89
C GLY A 257 21.47 -19.09 5.64
N TYR A 258 20.61 -18.89 4.62
CA TYR A 258 20.50 -19.60 3.32
C TYR A 258 21.74 -19.51 2.39
N LEU A 259 22.85 -18.96 2.88
CA LEU A 259 24.18 -19.43 2.45
C LEU A 259 24.46 -20.87 2.95
N GLY A 260 23.53 -21.46 3.71
CA GLY A 260 23.17 -22.87 3.79
C GLY A 260 21.77 -23.06 4.47
N ASN A 261 21.03 -24.11 4.12
CA ASN A 261 19.56 -24.11 4.10
C ASN A 261 18.94 -25.25 4.93
N PRO A 262 17.84 -24.99 5.65
CA PRO A 262 16.63 -25.80 5.47
C PRO A 262 15.32 -24.99 5.26
N THR A 263 14.35 -25.63 4.61
CA THR A 263 13.07 -25.05 4.18
C THR A 263 11.93 -25.34 5.15
N LEU A 264 10.86 -24.51 5.16
CA LEU A 264 9.67 -24.69 6.00
C LEU A 264 8.98 -26.07 5.88
N ALA A 265 9.27 -26.84 4.83
CA ALA A 265 8.81 -28.23 4.68
C ALA A 265 9.42 -29.20 5.73
N ASP A 266 10.49 -28.79 6.41
CA ASP A 266 11.16 -29.57 7.46
C ASP A 266 10.56 -29.32 8.86
N ILE A 267 9.56 -28.44 8.97
CA ILE A 267 8.85 -28.17 10.22
C ILE A 267 7.70 -29.17 10.36
N PRO A 268 7.69 -30.04 11.40
CA PRO A 268 6.57 -30.95 11.62
C PRO A 268 5.27 -30.20 11.91
N ASP A 269 4.15 -30.71 11.40
CA ASP A 269 2.81 -30.20 11.72
C ASP A 269 2.61 -30.16 13.25
N GLY A 270 2.36 -28.96 13.81
CA GLY A 270 2.01 -28.79 15.22
C GLY A 270 2.85 -27.82 16.06
N VAL A 271 3.67 -26.95 15.47
CA VAL A 271 4.39 -25.89 16.24
C VAL A 271 3.44 -24.73 16.60
N SER A 272 2.44 -25.04 17.41
CA SER A 272 1.66 -24.07 18.17
C SER A 272 2.39 -23.73 19.46
N SER A 273 2.75 -22.45 19.60
CA SER A 273 2.91 -21.63 20.81
C SER A 273 3.80 -22.08 22.00
N GLU A 274 4.16 -23.35 22.19
CA GLU A 274 4.71 -23.79 23.48
C GLU A 274 5.51 -25.10 23.45
N VAL A 275 6.36 -25.31 22.43
CA VAL A 275 7.27 -26.47 22.39
C VAL A 275 8.72 -26.03 22.60
N SER A 276 9.32 -26.49 23.70
CA SER A 276 10.78 -26.48 23.88
C SER A 276 11.44 -27.31 22.79
N MET A 277 12.11 -26.62 21.87
CA MET A 277 12.96 -27.18 20.82
C MET A 277 14.29 -27.70 21.42
N PRO A 278 14.99 -28.64 20.74
CA PRO A 278 16.15 -29.34 21.28
C PRO A 278 17.26 -28.40 21.78
N SER A 279 17.99 -28.84 22.80
CA SER A 279 19.04 -28.03 23.44
C SER A 279 20.14 -27.62 22.46
N VAL A 280 20.47 -26.32 22.48
CA VAL A 280 21.42 -25.54 21.66
C VAL A 280 22.88 -26.08 21.64
N GLY A 281 23.16 -27.23 22.25
CA GLY A 281 24.52 -27.68 22.55
C GLY A 281 25.33 -28.27 21.39
N ASP A 282 24.70 -28.78 20.32
CA ASP A 282 25.37 -29.56 19.25
C ASP A 282 25.01 -29.11 17.82
N LEU A 283 24.45 -27.91 17.65
CA LEU A 283 24.08 -27.38 16.34
C LEU A 283 25.29 -26.68 15.69
N ASP A 284 25.47 -26.85 14.37
CA ASP A 284 26.42 -26.03 13.62
C ASP A 284 25.88 -24.60 13.48
N ASP A 285 26.76 -23.64 13.20
CA ASP A 285 26.41 -22.21 13.13
C ASP A 285 25.25 -21.92 12.15
N GLU A 286 25.09 -22.76 11.12
CA GLU A 286 24.05 -22.67 10.10
C GLU A 286 22.68 -23.11 10.63
N THR A 287 22.62 -24.24 11.35
CA THR A 287 21.40 -24.72 11.99
C THR A 287 20.98 -23.83 13.17
N GLU A 288 21.92 -23.22 13.89
CA GLU A 288 21.61 -22.23 14.93
C GLU A 288 20.96 -20.96 14.32
N GLN A 289 21.50 -20.45 13.20
CA GLN A 289 20.93 -19.28 12.52
C GLN A 289 19.56 -19.55 11.91
N ALA A 290 19.36 -20.74 11.31
CA ALA A 290 18.07 -21.16 10.78
C ALA A 290 17.01 -21.28 11.90
N LEU A 291 17.40 -21.80 13.06
CA LEU A 291 16.54 -21.87 14.23
C LEU A 291 16.17 -20.48 14.75
N ASN A 292 17.12 -19.55 14.83
CA ASN A 292 16.86 -18.17 15.24
C ASN A 292 15.89 -17.46 14.28
N ALA A 293 16.11 -17.58 12.97
CA ALA A 293 15.20 -17.03 11.95
C ALA A 293 13.77 -17.56 12.11
N THR A 294 13.62 -18.86 12.33
CA THR A 294 12.32 -19.52 12.54
C THR A 294 11.62 -19.02 13.79
N GLN A 295 12.35 -18.91 14.91
CA GLN A 295 11.80 -18.36 16.16
C GLN A 295 11.29 -16.93 16.00
N VAL A 296 12.01 -16.09 15.25
CA VAL A 296 11.59 -14.71 14.98
C VAL A 296 10.32 -14.67 14.12
N LEU A 297 10.19 -15.52 13.10
CA LEU A 297 8.99 -15.60 12.27
C LEU A 297 7.78 -16.12 13.04
N VAL A 298 7.94 -17.12 13.92
CA VAL A 298 6.87 -17.61 14.81
C VAL A 298 6.39 -16.50 15.76
N LYS A 299 7.32 -15.69 16.31
CA LYS A 299 6.94 -14.50 17.09
C LYS A 299 6.13 -13.52 16.27
N ALA A 300 6.54 -13.24 15.02
CA ALA A 300 5.80 -12.36 14.12
C ALA A 300 4.37 -12.87 13.87
N LEU A 301 4.21 -14.18 13.62
CA LEU A 301 2.93 -14.84 13.41
C LEU A 301 2.02 -14.70 14.64
N GLY A 302 2.52 -15.02 15.83
CA GLY A 302 1.72 -14.92 17.06
C GLY A 302 1.26 -13.49 17.37
N VAL A 303 2.08 -12.47 17.05
CA VAL A 303 1.65 -11.06 17.15
C VAL A 303 0.55 -10.75 16.11
N ALA A 304 0.71 -11.21 14.87
CA ALA A 304 -0.27 -11.00 13.80
C ALA A 304 -1.63 -11.65 14.10
N GLU A 305 -1.63 -12.85 14.68
CA GLU A 305 -2.84 -13.56 15.12
C GLU A 305 -3.58 -12.79 16.21
N ARG A 306 -2.88 -12.27 17.22
CA ARG A 306 -3.49 -11.47 18.30
C ARG A 306 -4.08 -10.16 17.78
N LEU A 307 -3.59 -9.65 16.65
CA LEU A 307 -4.08 -8.44 16.00
C LEU A 307 -5.12 -8.71 14.89
N GLY A 308 -5.42 -9.97 14.56
CA GLY A 308 -6.36 -10.31 13.48
C GLY A 308 -5.87 -9.87 12.09
N MET A 309 -4.55 -9.90 11.84
CA MET A 309 -3.95 -9.45 10.58
C MET A 309 -3.86 -10.58 9.56
N ASP A 310 -4.99 -11.00 8.98
CA ASP A 310 -5.09 -12.16 8.06
C ASP A 310 -4.09 -12.12 6.89
N GLU A 311 -3.91 -10.94 6.28
CA GLU A 311 -2.94 -10.79 5.19
C GLU A 311 -1.49 -10.94 5.67
N ALA A 312 -1.17 -10.44 6.86
CA ALA A 312 0.17 -10.58 7.42
C ALA A 312 0.46 -12.03 7.79
N ILE A 313 -0.53 -12.74 8.35
CA ILE A 313 -0.47 -14.18 8.64
C ILE A 313 -0.15 -14.96 7.36
N ALA A 314 -0.89 -14.72 6.27
CA ALA A 314 -0.65 -15.37 5.00
C ALA A 314 0.77 -15.10 4.46
N ARG A 315 1.24 -13.85 4.54
CA ARG A 315 2.58 -13.46 4.06
C ARG A 315 3.73 -14.07 4.88
N ILE A 316 3.52 -14.31 6.18
CA ILE A 316 4.49 -14.95 7.06
C ILE A 316 4.51 -16.47 6.82
N ALA A 317 3.34 -17.10 6.63
CA ALA A 317 3.24 -18.55 6.43
C ALA A 317 3.76 -19.05 5.08
N ILE A 318 3.68 -18.24 4.03
CA ILE A 318 4.11 -18.61 2.66
C ILE A 318 5.64 -18.56 2.51
N ASN A 319 6.32 -17.71 3.28
CA ASN A 319 7.75 -17.54 3.16
C ASN A 319 8.45 -18.47 4.09
#